data_AF-A0A329SHS1-F1
#
_entry.id   AF-A0A329SHS1-F1
#
_cell.length_a   1.000
_cell.length_b   1.000
_cell.length_c   1.000
_cell.angle_alpha   90.00
_cell.angle_beta   90.00
_cell.angle_gamma   90.00
#
_symmetry.space_group_name_H-M   'P 1'
#
loop_
_entity.id
_entity.type
_entity.pdbx_description
1 polymer ?
#
loop_
_entity_poly.entity_id
_entity_poly.type
_entity_poly.pdbx_seq_one_letter_code
_entity_poly.pdbx_strand_id
1 'polypeptide(L)'
;MPPKLIPHRWDMHALHALVTRDHKELVRVFTELKSLPASAVDTQVKTFGFGAPMQFHTFGFFEKTSPASSSTSATLFDHVVDGDTMLLLALRHYDPLCAAALIKQGASLHVANTCDENPLQVIFSAMAFFRLHPDDDTQELSKGDNRLLQQRAEYEEMFSVLRNELTAFYNNQKAEVERELRELYQQFAPDRLSKIPAQLEAYAYREKLLLESAKKKYKKYTL
;
A
#
# COMPACT_ATOMS: atom_id res chain seq x y z
N MET A 1 9.69 -7.90 -31.27
CA MET A 1 9.35 -9.16 -30.57
C MET A 1 9.66 -8.98 -29.10
N PRO A 2 8.79 -9.42 -28.18
CA PRO A 2 9.10 -9.36 -26.75
C PRO A 2 10.34 -10.21 -26.42
N PRO A 3 11.13 -9.81 -25.40
CA PRO A 3 12.27 -10.60 -24.97
C PRO A 3 11.83 -11.97 -24.46
N LYS A 4 12.61 -13.00 -24.76
CA LYS A 4 12.33 -14.37 -24.31
C LYS A 4 12.41 -14.42 -22.77
N LEU A 5 11.32 -14.87 -22.13
CA LEU A 5 11.30 -15.08 -20.69
C LEU A 5 12.24 -16.24 -20.30
N ILE A 6 13.03 -16.03 -19.26
CA ILE A 6 13.95 -17.01 -18.70
C ILE A 6 13.33 -17.54 -17.39
N PRO A 7 12.82 -18.79 -17.34
CA PRO A 7 12.02 -19.26 -16.21
C PRO A 7 12.70 -19.17 -14.83
N HIS A 8 14.00 -19.44 -14.76
CA HIS A 8 14.79 -19.39 -13.52
C HIS A 8 15.24 -17.97 -13.13
N ARG A 9 14.84 -16.94 -13.89
CA ARG A 9 15.12 -15.51 -13.68
C ARG A 9 13.84 -14.68 -13.73
N TRP A 10 12.71 -15.30 -13.42
CA TRP A 10 11.39 -14.66 -13.45
C TRP A 10 11.34 -13.42 -12.56
N ASP A 11 12.06 -13.45 -11.43
CA ASP A 11 12.20 -12.38 -10.46
C ASP A 11 12.85 -11.13 -11.07
N MET A 12 13.90 -11.32 -11.85
CA MET A 12 14.54 -10.26 -12.62
C MET A 12 13.59 -9.67 -13.67
N HIS A 13 12.85 -10.51 -14.39
CA HIS A 13 11.86 -10.05 -15.37
C HIS A 13 10.74 -9.24 -14.70
N ALA A 14 10.22 -9.72 -13.57
CA ALA A 14 9.14 -9.06 -12.85
C ALA A 14 9.59 -7.72 -12.25
N LEU A 15 10.75 -7.68 -11.59
CA LEU A 15 11.31 -6.44 -11.08
C LEU A 15 11.61 -5.43 -12.18
N HIS A 16 12.19 -5.89 -13.30
CA HIS A 16 12.46 -5.01 -14.43
C HIS A 16 11.16 -4.44 -15.00
N ALA A 17 10.15 -5.28 -15.21
CA ALA A 17 8.83 -4.85 -15.66
C ALA A 17 8.23 -3.78 -14.74
N LEU A 18 8.31 -3.99 -13.42
CA LEU A 18 7.83 -3.03 -12.44
C LEU A 18 8.56 -1.68 -12.52
N VAL A 19 9.88 -1.72 -12.65
CA VAL A 19 10.73 -0.51 -12.71
C VAL A 19 10.48 0.27 -14.00
N THR A 20 10.25 -0.44 -15.11
CA THR A 20 9.89 0.19 -16.40
C THR A 20 8.41 0.51 -16.52
N ARG A 21 7.60 0.30 -15.46
CA ARG A 21 6.14 0.51 -15.45
C ARG A 21 5.40 -0.29 -16.53
N ASP A 22 5.91 -1.47 -16.86
CA ASP A 22 5.37 -2.36 -17.88
C ASP A 22 4.45 -3.43 -17.26
N HIS A 23 3.20 -3.03 -17.02
CA HIS A 23 2.18 -3.93 -16.50
C HIS A 23 1.88 -5.11 -17.43
N LYS A 24 2.14 -5.01 -18.74
CA LYS A 24 1.92 -6.10 -19.70
C LYS A 24 2.99 -7.17 -19.57
N GLU A 25 4.25 -6.75 -19.38
CA GLU A 25 5.35 -7.65 -19.08
C GLU A 25 5.12 -8.37 -17.74
N LEU A 26 4.64 -7.66 -16.70
CA LEU A 26 4.28 -8.29 -15.42
C LEU A 26 3.22 -9.39 -15.61
N VAL A 27 2.15 -9.10 -16.34
CA VAL A 27 1.13 -10.11 -16.68
C VAL A 27 1.77 -11.29 -17.42
N ARG A 28 2.66 -11.02 -18.39
CA ARG A 28 3.32 -12.07 -19.15
C ARG A 28 4.17 -12.99 -18.25
N VAL A 29 4.94 -12.42 -17.33
CA VAL A 29 5.79 -13.19 -16.39
C VAL A 29 4.95 -14.17 -15.58
N PHE A 30 3.84 -13.73 -15.00
CA PHE A 30 3.03 -14.56 -14.10
C PHE A 30 2.04 -15.49 -14.82
N THR A 31 1.79 -15.30 -16.12
CA THR A 31 0.87 -16.15 -16.90
C THR A 31 1.59 -17.15 -17.80
N GLU A 32 2.68 -16.77 -18.46
CA GLU A 32 3.36 -17.64 -19.43
C GLU A 32 4.36 -18.61 -18.78
N LEU A 33 4.91 -18.28 -17.62
CA LEU A 33 5.84 -19.14 -16.89
C LEU A 33 5.09 -20.17 -16.04
N LYS A 34 4.63 -21.25 -16.68
CA LYS A 34 3.89 -22.36 -16.06
C LYS A 34 4.62 -23.06 -14.89
N SER A 35 5.92 -22.86 -14.75
CA SER A 35 6.71 -23.42 -13.65
C SER A 35 6.60 -22.61 -12.35
N LEU A 36 6.02 -21.40 -12.38
CA LEU A 36 5.89 -20.58 -11.19
C LEU A 36 4.76 -21.11 -10.29
N PRO A 37 5.00 -21.28 -8.99
CA PRO A 37 3.91 -21.54 -8.05
C PRO A 37 3.00 -20.31 -7.98
N ALA A 38 1.71 -20.52 -7.68
CA ALA A 38 0.75 -19.42 -7.51
C ALA A 38 1.21 -18.41 -6.44
N SER A 39 1.93 -18.87 -5.42
CA SER A 39 2.51 -18.01 -4.38
C SER A 39 3.68 -17.14 -4.84
N ALA A 40 4.18 -17.28 -6.07
CA ALA A 40 5.32 -16.51 -6.56
C ALA A 40 5.02 -15.01 -6.61
N VAL A 41 3.77 -14.62 -6.90
CA VAL A 41 3.33 -13.21 -6.95
C VAL A 41 3.44 -12.52 -5.59
N ASP A 42 3.31 -13.28 -4.51
CA ASP A 42 3.40 -12.82 -3.11
C ASP A 42 4.80 -12.96 -2.51
N THR A 43 5.81 -13.19 -3.34
CA THR A 43 7.20 -13.21 -2.86
C THR A 43 7.52 -11.88 -2.17
N GLN A 44 8.16 -11.96 -1.01
CA GLN A 44 8.52 -10.80 -0.21
C GLN A 44 9.99 -10.41 -0.42
N VAL A 45 10.26 -9.12 -0.37
CA VAL A 45 11.61 -8.57 -0.27
C VAL A 45 12.21 -9.00 1.06
N LYS A 46 13.49 -9.38 1.02
CA LYS A 46 14.31 -9.67 2.20
C LYS A 46 15.50 -8.74 2.26
N THR A 47 15.75 -8.19 3.44
CA THR A 47 16.91 -7.36 3.73
C THR A 47 18.06 -8.20 4.27
N PHE A 48 19.27 -7.89 3.83
CA PHE A 48 20.50 -8.61 4.24
C PHE A 48 21.55 -7.65 4.76
N GLY A 49 22.28 -8.07 5.79
CA GLY A 49 23.36 -7.28 6.41
C GLY A 49 24.68 -7.26 5.63
N PHE A 50 24.85 -8.11 4.60
CA PHE A 50 26.06 -8.17 3.77
C PHE A 50 25.69 -8.38 2.29
N GLY A 51 26.26 -7.59 1.37
CA GLY A 51 26.00 -7.67 -0.07
C GLY A 51 24.99 -6.65 -0.58
N ALA A 52 24.19 -7.00 -1.60
CA ALA A 52 23.04 -6.19 -2.00
C ALA A 52 22.06 -6.14 -0.80
N PRO A 53 21.67 -4.95 -0.34
CA PRO A 53 20.95 -4.81 0.93
C PRO A 53 19.54 -5.41 0.86
N MET A 54 19.01 -5.65 -0.34
CA MET A 54 17.68 -6.17 -0.57
C MET A 54 17.70 -7.27 -1.63
N GLN A 55 16.84 -8.26 -1.45
CA GLN A 55 16.66 -9.36 -2.38
C GLN A 55 15.18 -9.61 -2.60
N PHE A 56 14.79 -9.77 -3.86
CA PHE A 56 13.48 -10.28 -4.23
C PHE A 56 13.67 -11.64 -4.89
N HIS A 57 13.11 -12.70 -4.29
CA HIS A 57 13.41 -14.09 -4.65
C HIS A 57 14.91 -14.39 -4.66
N THR A 58 15.57 -14.45 -5.82
CA THR A 58 17.03 -14.68 -5.96
C THR A 58 17.79 -13.45 -6.45
N PHE A 59 17.07 -12.38 -6.82
CA PHE A 59 17.66 -11.19 -7.40
C PHE A 59 17.93 -10.12 -6.33
N GLY A 60 19.20 -9.77 -6.14
CA GLY A 60 19.62 -8.68 -5.26
C GLY A 60 19.54 -7.31 -5.93
N PHE A 61 19.08 -6.29 -5.22
CA PHE A 61 19.00 -4.90 -5.71
C PHE A 61 19.33 -3.89 -4.61
N PHE A 62 19.49 -2.63 -5.00
CA PHE A 62 19.81 -1.52 -4.11
C PHE A 62 18.69 -0.47 -4.15
N GLU A 63 18.41 0.14 -3.01
CA GLU A 63 17.61 1.36 -2.98
C GLU A 63 18.40 2.53 -3.55
N LYS A 64 17.65 3.50 -4.10
CA LYS A 64 18.22 4.68 -4.74
C LYS A 64 19.03 5.58 -3.83
N THR A 65 18.72 5.57 -2.54
CA THR A 65 19.37 6.40 -1.52
C THR A 65 20.58 5.71 -0.88
N SER A 66 20.90 4.47 -1.27
CA SER A 66 21.98 3.70 -0.65
C SER A 66 23.37 4.28 -1.01
N PRO A 67 24.25 4.57 -0.03
CA PRO A 67 25.61 5.03 -0.30
C PRO A 67 26.49 3.98 -0.99
N ALA A 68 26.07 2.71 -0.97
CA ALA A 68 26.71 1.60 -1.69
C ALA A 68 26.22 1.44 -3.14
N SER A 69 25.36 2.34 -3.61
CA SER A 69 24.86 2.37 -4.99
C SER A 69 25.99 2.78 -5.97
N SER A 70 26.82 1.83 -6.36
CA SER A 70 27.74 2.00 -7.49
C SER A 70 26.97 1.93 -8.82
N SER A 71 27.49 2.60 -9.84
CA SER A 71 26.87 2.83 -11.17
C SER A 71 26.50 1.58 -11.98
N THR A 72 26.72 0.37 -11.44
CA THR A 72 26.38 -0.91 -12.06
C THR A 72 25.23 -1.66 -11.37
N SER A 73 24.79 -1.21 -10.18
CA SER A 73 23.65 -1.80 -9.49
C SER A 73 22.40 -0.95 -9.70
N ALA A 74 21.36 -1.57 -10.23
CA ALA A 74 20.14 -0.87 -10.57
C ALA A 74 19.48 -0.34 -9.27
N THR A 75 19.39 1.00 -9.17
CA THR A 75 18.64 1.69 -8.13
C THR A 75 17.18 1.66 -8.51
N LEU A 76 16.45 0.67 -8.00
CA LEU A 76 15.14 0.33 -8.52
C LEU A 76 14.01 1.10 -7.84
N PHE A 77 14.15 1.36 -6.54
CA PHE A 77 13.08 1.90 -5.71
C PHE A 77 13.53 3.05 -4.81
N ASP A 78 12.64 4.04 -4.62
CA ASP A 78 12.88 5.21 -3.76
C ASP A 78 12.79 4.84 -2.26
N HIS A 79 11.86 3.94 -1.89
CA HIS A 79 11.65 3.41 -0.54
C HIS A 79 11.13 1.96 -0.59
N VAL A 80 11.79 1.05 0.14
CA VAL A 80 11.46 -0.37 0.24
C VAL A 80 11.61 -0.82 1.68
N VAL A 81 10.66 -1.63 2.14
CA VAL A 81 10.62 -2.17 3.49
C VAL A 81 10.81 -3.68 3.44
N ASP A 82 11.54 -4.23 4.42
CA ASP A 82 11.67 -5.68 4.58
C ASP A 82 10.28 -6.32 4.68
N GLY A 83 10.03 -7.36 3.90
CA GLY A 83 8.71 -7.99 3.80
C GLY A 83 7.78 -7.39 2.74
N ASP A 84 8.17 -6.32 2.03
CA ASP A 84 7.35 -5.78 0.94
C ASP A 84 7.09 -6.86 -0.13
N THR A 85 5.83 -7.06 -0.51
CA THR A 85 5.47 -7.85 -1.69
C THR A 85 5.66 -7.02 -2.97
N MET A 86 5.63 -7.67 -4.14
CA MET A 86 5.67 -6.94 -5.41
C MET A 86 4.51 -5.94 -5.56
N LEU A 87 3.35 -6.27 -4.99
CA LEU A 87 2.22 -5.36 -4.95
C LEU A 87 2.50 -4.13 -4.08
N LEU A 88 3.13 -4.30 -2.91
CA LEU A 88 3.58 -3.15 -2.09
C LEU A 88 4.62 -2.29 -2.84
N LEU A 89 5.58 -2.92 -3.53
CA LEU A 89 6.56 -2.20 -4.35
C LEU A 89 5.89 -1.34 -5.44
N ALA A 90 4.87 -1.88 -6.13
CA ALA A 90 4.11 -1.14 -7.14
C ALA A 90 3.37 0.08 -6.56
N LEU A 91 2.74 -0.10 -5.40
CA LEU A 91 2.01 0.96 -4.70
C LEU A 91 2.95 2.08 -4.23
N ARG A 92 4.12 1.73 -3.66
CA ARG A 92 5.16 2.71 -3.29
C ARG A 92 5.70 3.49 -4.49
N HIS A 93 5.70 2.87 -5.67
CA HIS A 93 6.11 3.49 -6.93
C HIS A 93 5.06 4.37 -7.58
N TYR A 94 3.88 4.50 -6.96
CA TYR A 94 2.74 5.20 -7.52
C TYR A 94 2.43 4.66 -8.92
N ASP A 95 2.33 3.32 -9.04
CA ASP A 95 2.02 2.62 -10.29
C ASP A 95 0.76 1.73 -10.14
N PRO A 96 -0.44 2.32 -10.28
CA PRO A 96 -1.71 1.63 -10.16
C PRO A 96 -1.94 0.64 -11.30
N LEU A 97 -1.30 0.81 -12.47
CA LEU A 97 -1.45 -0.13 -13.59
C LEU A 97 -0.73 -1.44 -13.29
N CYS A 98 0.52 -1.37 -12.79
CA CYS A 98 1.24 -2.55 -12.33
C CYS A 98 0.57 -3.18 -11.10
N ALA A 99 0.10 -2.36 -10.14
CA ALA A 99 -0.64 -2.87 -8.98
C ALA A 99 -1.92 -3.61 -9.40
N ALA A 100 -2.74 -3.02 -10.28
CA ALA A 100 -3.95 -3.65 -10.80
C ALA A 100 -3.65 -4.93 -11.59
N ALA A 101 -2.54 -4.98 -12.33
CA ALA A 101 -2.09 -6.20 -13.00
C ALA A 101 -1.77 -7.30 -11.99
N LEU A 102 -1.01 -7.01 -10.93
CA LEU A 102 -0.66 -7.98 -9.89
C LEU A 102 -1.90 -8.49 -9.13
N ILE A 103 -2.85 -7.60 -8.80
CA ILE A 103 -4.13 -7.97 -8.20
C ILE A 103 -4.88 -8.97 -9.09
N LYS A 104 -4.93 -8.72 -10.41
CA LYS A 104 -5.55 -9.65 -11.38
C LYS A 104 -4.81 -10.99 -11.49
N GLN A 105 -3.52 -11.04 -11.16
CA GLN A 105 -2.74 -12.27 -11.07
C GLN A 105 -2.88 -12.99 -9.71
N GLY A 106 -3.74 -12.49 -8.81
CA GLY A 106 -4.00 -13.11 -7.53
C GLY A 106 -3.03 -12.70 -6.41
N ALA A 107 -2.34 -11.56 -6.56
CA ALA A 107 -1.56 -11.00 -5.46
C ALA A 107 -2.43 -10.78 -4.22
N SER A 108 -1.96 -11.25 -3.08
CA SER A 108 -2.65 -11.12 -1.80
C SER A 108 -2.68 -9.67 -1.33
N LEU A 109 -3.85 -9.22 -0.88
CA LEU A 109 -4.05 -7.90 -0.31
C LEU A 109 -3.67 -7.82 1.18
N HIS A 110 -3.33 -8.96 1.79
CA HIS A 110 -3.24 -9.10 3.25
C HIS A 110 -1.86 -9.48 3.77
N VAL A 111 -0.91 -9.80 2.89
CA VAL A 111 0.48 -10.07 3.28
C VAL A 111 1.12 -8.76 3.75
N ALA A 112 1.44 -8.69 5.04
CA ALA A 112 2.07 -7.53 5.65
C ALA A 112 3.60 -7.61 5.57
N ASN A 113 4.23 -6.45 5.47
CA ASN A 113 5.67 -6.29 5.65
C ASN A 113 6.05 -6.20 7.14
N THR A 114 7.33 -5.97 7.44
CA THR A 114 7.84 -5.84 8.82
C THR A 114 7.37 -4.60 9.58
N CYS A 115 6.75 -3.64 8.89
CA CYS A 115 6.12 -2.47 9.51
C CYS A 115 4.60 -2.66 9.70
N ASP A 116 4.10 -3.89 9.62
CA ASP A 116 2.67 -4.25 9.68
C ASP A 116 1.80 -3.57 8.59
N GLU A 117 2.43 -3.11 7.50
CA GLU A 117 1.75 -2.50 6.36
C GLU A 117 1.44 -3.57 5.30
N ASN A 118 0.19 -3.64 4.85
CA ASN A 118 -0.26 -4.54 3.78
C ASN A 118 -0.89 -3.77 2.60
N PRO A 119 -1.00 -4.39 1.40
CA PRO A 119 -1.55 -3.71 0.23
C PRO A 119 -2.94 -3.12 0.43
N LEU A 120 -3.85 -3.80 1.12
CA LEU A 120 -5.21 -3.29 1.33
C LEU A 120 -5.22 -1.97 2.09
N GLN A 121 -4.37 -1.84 3.12
CA GLN A 121 -4.22 -0.60 3.88
C GLN A 121 -3.66 0.54 3.02
N VAL A 122 -2.65 0.26 2.19
CA VAL A 122 -2.03 1.28 1.33
C VAL A 122 -3.01 1.75 0.26
N ILE A 123 -3.72 0.81 -0.39
CA ILE A 123 -4.76 1.12 -1.38
C ILE A 123 -5.90 1.90 -0.74
N PHE A 124 -6.36 1.51 0.46
CA PHE A 124 -7.38 2.24 1.19
C PHE A 124 -6.93 3.66 1.53
N SER A 125 -5.66 3.84 1.93
CA SER A 125 -5.11 5.17 2.25
C SER A 125 -5.08 6.07 1.03
N ALA A 126 -4.72 5.53 -0.14
CA ALA A 126 -4.82 6.26 -1.41
C ALA A 126 -6.29 6.62 -1.75
N MET A 127 -7.23 5.68 -1.59
CA MET A 127 -8.65 5.94 -1.82
C MET A 127 -9.17 7.03 -0.89
N ALA A 128 -8.88 6.94 0.41
CA ALA A 128 -9.23 7.93 1.42
C ALA A 128 -8.70 9.32 1.04
N PHE A 129 -7.45 9.40 0.58
CA PHE A 129 -6.87 10.64 0.06
C PHE A 129 -7.72 11.22 -1.10
N PHE A 130 -8.05 10.45 -2.14
CA PHE A 130 -8.88 10.95 -3.23
C PHE A 130 -10.30 11.38 -2.81
N ARG A 131 -10.87 10.74 -1.79
CA ARG A 131 -12.18 11.13 -1.23
C ARG A 131 -12.12 12.41 -0.41
N LEU A 132 -10.98 12.69 0.22
CA LEU A 132 -10.72 13.92 0.96
C LEU A 132 -10.29 15.08 0.05
N HIS A 133 -9.79 14.78 -1.16
CA HIS A 133 -9.33 15.74 -2.16
C HIS A 133 -10.04 15.52 -3.52
N PRO A 134 -11.35 15.86 -3.63
CA PRO A 134 -12.16 15.53 -4.79
C PRO A 134 -11.72 16.23 -6.08
N ASP A 135 -11.41 17.53 -6.06
CA ASP A 135 -10.81 18.35 -7.12
C ASP A 135 -10.55 19.75 -6.49
N ASP A 136 -9.45 20.45 -6.80
CA ASP A 136 -9.12 21.82 -6.33
C ASP A 136 -8.67 22.02 -4.86
N ASP A 137 -7.59 21.36 -4.43
CA ASP A 137 -6.80 21.91 -3.31
C ASP A 137 -5.57 22.64 -3.84
N THR A 138 -5.55 23.97 -3.68
CA THR A 138 -4.36 24.84 -3.83
C THR A 138 -3.34 24.63 -2.71
N GLN A 139 -3.44 23.54 -1.95
CA GLN A 139 -2.51 23.21 -0.87
C GLN A 139 -1.19 22.70 -1.44
N GLU A 140 -0.09 23.04 -0.78
CA GLU A 140 1.22 22.44 -1.05
C GLU A 140 1.18 20.95 -0.69
N LEU A 141 0.87 20.12 -1.68
CA LEU A 141 0.87 18.67 -1.57
C LEU A 141 2.30 18.12 -1.57
N SER A 142 2.51 17.00 -0.88
CA SER A 142 3.80 16.31 -0.96
C SER A 142 4.07 15.80 -2.38
N LYS A 143 5.33 15.49 -2.70
CA LYS A 143 5.69 14.91 -4.00
C LYS A 143 4.94 13.60 -4.27
N GLY A 144 4.66 12.81 -3.22
CA GLY A 144 3.89 11.57 -3.31
C GLY A 144 2.44 11.82 -3.65
N ASP A 145 1.79 12.76 -2.97
CA ASP A 145 0.39 13.11 -3.20
C ASP A 145 0.16 13.65 -4.61
N ASN A 146 1.09 14.48 -5.11
CA ASN A 146 1.08 14.93 -6.49
C ASN A 146 1.17 13.76 -7.50
N ARG A 147 1.99 12.73 -7.21
CA ARG A 147 2.09 11.53 -8.06
C ARG A 147 0.80 10.70 -8.05
N LEU A 148 0.09 10.62 -6.91
CA LEU A 148 -1.22 9.97 -6.83
C LEU A 148 -2.23 10.69 -7.74
N LEU A 149 -2.34 12.02 -7.61
CA LEU A 149 -3.29 12.81 -8.41
C LEU A 149 -3.05 12.72 -9.92
N GLN A 150 -1.79 12.63 -10.34
CA GLN A 150 -1.44 12.45 -11.76
C GLN A 150 -2.00 11.18 -12.39
N GLN A 151 -2.32 10.16 -11.60
CA GLN A 151 -2.83 8.87 -12.05
C GLN A 151 -4.20 8.53 -11.45
N ARG A 152 -4.98 9.58 -11.16
CA ARG A 152 -6.29 9.47 -10.50
C ARG A 152 -7.21 8.49 -11.22
N ALA A 153 -7.30 8.57 -12.55
CA ALA A 153 -8.19 7.71 -13.33
C ALA A 153 -7.85 6.22 -13.14
N GLU A 154 -6.56 5.88 -13.22
CA GLU A 154 -6.07 4.51 -13.06
C GLU A 154 -6.26 3.99 -11.62
N TYR A 155 -6.09 4.86 -10.62
CA TYR A 155 -6.40 4.53 -9.23
C TYR A 155 -7.90 4.27 -9.02
N GLU A 156 -8.78 5.10 -9.56
CA GLU A 156 -10.24 4.91 -9.45
C GLU A 156 -10.70 3.61 -10.14
N GLU A 157 -10.10 3.24 -11.27
CA GLU A 157 -10.34 1.93 -11.89
C GLU A 157 -9.92 0.78 -10.96
N MET A 158 -8.74 0.88 -10.34
CA MET A 158 -8.27 -0.11 -9.38
C MET A 158 -9.19 -0.20 -8.15
N PHE A 159 -9.66 0.93 -7.61
CA PHE A 159 -10.61 0.93 -6.50
C PHE A 159 -11.95 0.32 -6.88
N SER A 160 -12.41 0.52 -8.13
CA SER A 160 -13.64 -0.10 -8.62
C SER A 160 -13.56 -1.62 -8.63
N VAL A 161 -12.40 -2.18 -9.00
CA VAL A 161 -12.13 -3.63 -8.92
C VAL A 161 -12.17 -4.14 -7.48
N LEU A 162 -11.66 -3.35 -6.53
CA LEU A 162 -11.55 -3.71 -5.10
C LEU A 162 -12.69 -3.17 -4.23
N ARG A 163 -13.83 -2.83 -4.83
CA ARG A 163 -14.91 -2.09 -4.15
C ARG A 163 -15.39 -2.82 -2.89
N ASN A 164 -15.54 -4.13 -2.96
CA ASN A 164 -16.08 -4.93 -1.87
C ASN A 164 -15.07 -5.02 -0.72
N GLU A 165 -13.81 -5.28 -1.04
CA GLU A 165 -12.70 -5.38 -0.10
C GLU A 165 -12.47 -4.05 0.62
N LEU A 166 -12.45 -2.94 -0.12
CA LEU A 166 -12.26 -1.60 0.43
C LEU A 166 -13.45 -1.15 1.28
N THR A 167 -14.68 -1.48 0.87
CA THR A 167 -15.89 -1.18 1.66
C THR A 167 -15.91 -1.99 2.96
N ALA A 168 -15.58 -3.28 2.89
CA ALA A 168 -15.49 -4.14 4.07
C ALA A 168 -14.39 -3.65 5.03
N PHE A 169 -13.22 -3.30 4.49
CA PHE A 169 -12.12 -2.74 5.27
C PHE A 169 -12.52 -1.44 5.98
N TYR A 170 -13.16 -0.51 5.26
CA TYR A 170 -13.64 0.75 5.83
C TYR A 170 -14.65 0.53 6.94
N ASN A 171 -15.66 -0.32 6.71
CA ASN A 171 -16.70 -0.60 7.69
C ASN A 171 -16.13 -1.24 8.95
N ASN A 172 -15.19 -2.18 8.81
CA ASN A 172 -14.51 -2.81 9.95
C ASN A 172 -13.70 -1.78 10.74
N GLN A 173 -12.94 -0.92 10.07
CA GLN A 173 -12.18 0.14 10.72
C GLN A 173 -13.09 1.13 11.46
N LYS A 174 -14.18 1.56 10.82
CA LYS A 174 -15.17 2.47 11.41
C LYS A 174 -15.84 1.84 12.65
N ALA A 175 -16.21 0.56 12.58
CA ALA A 175 -16.82 -0.16 13.69
C ALA A 175 -15.85 -0.34 14.88
N GLU A 176 -14.57 -0.61 14.61
CA GLU A 176 -13.53 -0.67 15.64
C GLU A 176 -13.35 0.68 16.34
N VAL A 177 -13.26 1.77 15.56
CA VAL A 177 -13.18 3.12 16.12
C VAL A 177 -14.42 3.47 16.94
N GLU A 178 -15.61 3.13 16.43
CA GLU A 178 -16.86 3.35 17.14
C GLU A 178 -16.86 2.65 18.51
N ARG A 179 -16.46 1.39 18.55
CA ARG A 179 -16.36 0.60 19.79
C ARG A 179 -15.41 1.27 20.78
N GLU A 180 -14.20 1.62 20.35
CA GLU A 180 -13.21 2.25 21.23
C GLU A 180 -13.65 3.63 21.73
N LEU A 181 -14.32 4.44 20.88
CA LEU A 181 -14.90 5.71 21.32
C LEU A 181 -16.01 5.52 22.35
N ARG A 182 -16.86 4.50 22.18
CA ARG A 182 -17.92 4.16 23.15
C ARG A 182 -17.33 3.81 24.51
N GLU A 183 -16.33 2.92 24.54
CA GLU A 183 -15.65 2.54 25.79
C GLU A 183 -15.03 3.76 26.47
N LEU A 184 -14.32 4.61 25.72
CA LEU A 184 -13.68 5.81 26.24
C LEU A 184 -14.71 6.83 26.79
N TYR A 185 -15.78 7.09 26.04
CA TYR A 185 -16.79 8.07 26.45
C TYR A 185 -17.67 7.56 27.58
N GLN A 186 -17.95 6.26 27.65
CA GLN A 186 -18.66 5.68 28.78
C GLN A 186 -17.92 5.91 30.10
N GLN A 187 -16.58 5.90 30.08
CA GLN A 187 -15.77 6.15 31.27
C GLN A 187 -15.61 7.64 31.60
N PHE A 188 -15.36 8.50 30.59
CA PHE A 188 -14.91 9.88 30.84
C PHE A 188 -15.87 10.98 30.40
N ALA A 189 -16.84 10.70 29.54
CA ALA A 189 -17.81 11.69 29.04
C ALA A 189 -19.11 11.04 28.51
N PRO A 190 -19.97 10.47 29.38
CA PRO A 190 -21.15 9.71 28.97
C PRO A 190 -22.16 10.52 28.13
N ASP A 191 -22.20 11.84 28.35
CA ASP A 191 -23.02 12.81 27.59
C ASP A 191 -22.67 12.86 26.10
N ARG A 192 -21.48 12.36 25.72
CA ARG A 192 -21.00 12.33 24.33
C ARG A 192 -21.34 11.03 23.58
N LEU A 193 -21.84 10.00 24.25
CA LEU A 193 -22.16 8.71 23.62
C LEU A 193 -23.15 8.86 22.47
N SER A 194 -24.16 9.73 22.61
CA SER A 194 -25.15 10.00 21.57
C SER A 194 -24.58 10.75 20.35
N LYS A 195 -23.39 11.35 20.47
CA LYS A 195 -22.74 12.15 19.42
C LYS A 195 -21.82 11.30 18.53
N ILE A 196 -21.49 10.07 18.94
CA ILE A 196 -20.55 9.21 18.23
C ILE A 196 -20.93 9.03 16.75
N PRO A 197 -22.19 8.71 16.37
CA PRO A 197 -22.55 8.55 14.96
C PRO A 197 -22.24 9.79 14.12
N ALA A 198 -22.65 10.97 14.60
CA ALA A 198 -22.41 12.24 13.90
C ALA A 198 -20.91 12.59 13.82
N GLN A 199 -20.12 12.24 14.85
CA GLN A 199 -18.67 12.44 14.81
C GLN A 199 -17.99 11.51 13.80
N LEU A 200 -18.42 10.24 13.71
CA LEU A 200 -17.88 9.31 12.73
C LEU A 200 -18.21 9.75 11.30
N GLU A 201 -19.40 10.32 11.06
CA GLU A 201 -19.75 10.90 9.76
C GLU A 201 -18.89 12.14 9.42
N ALA A 202 -18.71 13.06 10.38
CA ALA A 202 -17.88 14.26 10.19
C ALA A 202 -16.40 13.92 9.96
N TYR A 203 -15.94 12.79 10.49
CA TYR A 203 -14.59 12.27 10.34
C TYR A 203 -14.51 11.11 9.35
N ALA A 204 -15.41 11.03 8.36
CA ALA A 204 -15.34 10.01 7.31
C ALA A 204 -13.92 9.93 6.71
N TYR A 205 -13.38 8.71 6.64
CA TYR A 205 -11.99 8.38 6.22
C TYR A 205 -10.87 8.93 7.13
N ARG A 206 -11.22 9.52 8.27
CA ARG A 206 -10.33 10.11 9.28
C ARG A 206 -10.71 9.68 10.70
N GLU A 207 -11.48 8.62 10.86
CA GLU A 207 -12.02 8.17 12.14
C GLU A 207 -10.92 7.81 13.14
N LYS A 208 -9.81 7.24 12.68
CA LYS A 208 -8.64 6.99 13.54
C LYS A 208 -8.07 8.29 14.15
N LEU A 209 -8.08 9.41 13.42
CA LEU A 209 -7.63 10.70 13.96
C LEU A 209 -8.57 11.24 15.04
N LEU A 210 -9.89 11.02 14.89
CA LEU A 210 -10.87 11.33 15.93
C LEU A 210 -10.59 10.53 17.20
N LEU A 211 -10.37 9.23 17.07
CA LEU A 211 -10.06 8.34 18.20
C LEU A 211 -8.78 8.74 18.91
N GLU A 212 -7.68 8.97 18.18
CA GLU A 212 -6.41 9.38 18.77
C GLU A 212 -6.52 10.74 19.48
N SER A 213 -7.25 11.69 18.88
CA SER A 213 -7.54 12.98 19.52
C SER A 213 -8.34 12.83 20.80
N ALA A 214 -9.34 11.94 20.81
CA ALA A 214 -10.12 11.62 22.00
C ALA A 214 -9.25 10.96 23.08
N LYS A 215 -8.50 9.90 22.74
CA LYS A 215 -7.56 9.21 23.65
C LYS A 215 -6.59 10.21 24.27
N LYS A 216 -5.98 11.10 23.47
CA LYS A 216 -5.06 12.14 23.96
C LYS A 216 -5.74 13.13 24.91
N LYS A 217 -6.98 13.50 24.64
CA LYS A 217 -7.75 14.40 25.50
C LYS A 217 -8.04 13.76 26.86
N TYR A 218 -8.43 12.48 26.89
CA TYR A 218 -8.84 11.81 28.13
C TYR A 218 -7.67 11.18 28.91
N LYS A 219 -6.55 10.85 28.26
CA LYS A 219 -5.27 10.50 28.93
C LYS A 219 -4.76 11.61 29.85
N LYS A 220 -5.08 12.89 29.58
CA LYS A 220 -4.72 14.02 30.48
C LYS A 220 -5.43 13.97 31.84
N TYR A 221 -6.47 13.16 32.00
CA TYR A 221 -7.24 13.02 33.25
C TYR A 221 -6.90 11.73 34.00
N THR A 222 -5.83 11.03 33.61
CA THR A 222 -5.36 9.76 34.21
C THR A 222 -4.05 9.92 34.99
N LEU A 223 -3.61 11.16 35.27
CA LEU A 223 -2.46 11.48 36.13
C LEU A 223 -2.93 12.24 37.38
#